data_AF-A0AAW6NJ66-F1
#
_entry.id   AF-A0AAW6NJ66-F1
#
_cell.length_a   1.000
_cell.length_b   1.000
_cell.length_c   1.000
_cell.angle_alpha   90.00
_cell.angle_beta   90.00
_cell.angle_gamma   90.00
#
_symmetry.space_group_name_H-M   'P 1'
#
loop_
_entity.id
_entity.type
_entity.pdbx_description
1 polymer ?
#
loop_
_entity_poly.entity_id
_entity_poly.type
_entity_poly.pdbx_seq_one_letter_code
_entity_poly.pdbx_strand_id
1 'polypeptide(L)'
;MKNITLAEKLIMLSGAALFALMIAVNSFCVNDNPGFRVPMTTYLIVMIALFFLDTIIFIFIQMLYASDRSRFSLFILSLAFLSGLVYFIETIIVIQIPEHAGFTQAAKTNDTAVFYFFRQLSFIVLLALAVRVGKITRRSPLRFRNKISMTLALMMTLVMFPMLAHYLSSYHPAWTLTIAAYEDEHHYPVWDIRYVNVLILLWSALLCYMISVTRLASGIWN
;
A
#
# COMPACT_ATOMS: atom_id res chain seq x y z
N MET A 1 -0.88 33.62 -10.57
CA MET A 1 -0.57 32.21 -10.92
C MET A 1 0.94 32.07 -11.00
N LYS A 2 1.58 31.23 -10.15
CA LYS A 2 3.05 31.08 -10.13
C LYS A 2 3.46 30.03 -11.16
N ASN A 3 4.36 30.38 -12.07
CA ASN A 3 4.85 29.51 -13.16
C ASN A 3 5.41 28.20 -12.59
N ILE A 4 4.76 27.10 -12.97
CA ILE A 4 5.25 25.74 -12.78
C ILE A 4 6.50 25.60 -13.65
N THR A 5 7.62 25.20 -13.04
CA THR A 5 8.92 25.04 -13.71
C THR A 5 8.88 23.90 -14.71
N LEU A 6 9.73 23.95 -15.75
CA LEU A 6 9.78 22.94 -16.81
C LEU A 6 10.10 21.52 -16.26
N ALA A 7 10.89 21.46 -15.18
CA ALA A 7 11.18 20.23 -14.44
C ALA A 7 9.94 19.64 -13.74
N GLU A 8 9.09 20.48 -13.13
CA GLU A 8 7.83 20.03 -12.52
C GLU A 8 6.87 19.45 -13.55
N LYS A 9 6.83 20.05 -14.76
CA LYS A 9 6.04 19.53 -15.87
C LYS A 9 6.57 18.18 -16.37
N LEU A 10 7.89 18.03 -16.52
CA LEU A 10 8.52 16.78 -16.95
C LEU A 10 8.31 15.63 -15.97
N ILE A 11 8.35 15.91 -14.66
CA ILE A 11 8.12 14.88 -13.62
C ILE A 11 6.63 14.50 -13.54
N MET A 12 5.71 15.46 -13.68
CA MET A 12 4.29 15.14 -13.83
C MET A 12 4.04 14.31 -15.08
N LEU A 13 4.73 14.62 -16.19
CA LEU A 13 4.62 13.88 -17.44
C LEU A 13 5.21 12.47 -17.32
N SER A 14 6.35 12.30 -16.62
CA SER A 14 6.95 10.98 -16.40
C SER A 14 6.13 10.11 -15.44
N GLY A 15 5.54 10.71 -14.40
CA GLY A 15 4.57 10.03 -13.54
C GLY A 15 3.33 9.59 -14.32
N ALA A 16 2.73 10.50 -15.09
CA ALA A 16 1.60 10.18 -15.96
C ALA A 16 1.94 9.12 -17.02
N ALA A 17 3.16 9.16 -17.58
CA ALA A 17 3.63 8.16 -18.54
C ALA A 17 3.86 6.79 -17.89
N LEU A 18 4.43 6.72 -16.68
CA LEU A 18 4.56 5.48 -15.93
C LEU A 18 3.20 4.89 -15.58
N PHE A 19 2.22 5.72 -15.21
CA PHE A 19 0.85 5.26 -14.97
C PHE A 19 0.15 4.80 -16.24
N ALA A 20 0.24 5.55 -17.33
CA ALA A 20 -0.29 5.15 -18.63
C ALA A 20 0.36 3.84 -19.11
N LEU A 21 1.67 3.68 -18.89
CA LEU A 21 2.40 2.45 -19.15
C LEU A 21 1.92 1.31 -18.26
N MET A 22 1.69 1.52 -16.96
CA MET A 22 1.15 0.48 -16.08
C MET A 22 -0.28 0.07 -16.48
N ILE A 23 -1.14 1.02 -16.85
CA ILE A 23 -2.49 0.73 -17.36
C ILE A 23 -2.39 -0.04 -18.69
N ALA A 24 -1.50 0.38 -19.59
CA ALA A 24 -1.28 -0.30 -20.86
C ALA A 24 -0.73 -1.71 -20.65
N VAL A 25 0.31 -1.90 -19.83
CA VAL A 25 0.85 -3.22 -19.49
C VAL A 25 -0.21 -4.10 -18.84
N ASN A 26 -0.99 -3.57 -17.89
CA ASN A 26 -2.07 -4.33 -17.27
C ASN A 26 -3.18 -4.69 -18.28
N SER A 27 -3.47 -3.84 -19.26
CA SER A 27 -4.52 -4.09 -20.25
C SER A 27 -4.06 -4.93 -21.44
N PHE A 28 -2.78 -4.85 -21.83
CA PHE A 28 -2.19 -5.56 -22.97
C PHE A 28 -1.50 -6.87 -22.58
N CYS A 29 -0.92 -6.99 -21.39
CA CYS A 29 -0.22 -8.21 -20.96
C CYS A 29 -1.09 -9.20 -20.17
N VAL A 30 -2.29 -8.79 -19.72
CA VAL A 30 -3.25 -9.71 -19.07
C VAL A 30 -4.06 -10.49 -20.09
N ASN A 31 -4.05 -10.09 -21.37
CA ASN A 31 -4.69 -10.86 -22.43
C ASN A 31 -3.72 -11.92 -22.98
N ASP A 32 -4.18 -13.16 -23.05
CA ASP A 32 -3.65 -14.27 -23.88
C ASP A 32 -2.68 -15.30 -23.27
N ASN A 33 -2.61 -15.49 -21.94
CA ASN A 33 -1.95 -16.72 -21.45
C ASN A 33 -2.62 -17.39 -20.24
N PRO A 34 -3.59 -18.30 -20.45
CA PRO A 34 -4.31 -19.01 -19.37
C PRO A 34 -3.42 -20.00 -18.58
N GLY A 35 -2.13 -20.12 -18.93
CA GLY A 35 -1.20 -21.09 -18.35
C GLY A 35 -0.10 -20.52 -17.45
N PHE A 36 0.08 -19.20 -17.34
CA PHE A 36 1.19 -18.64 -16.56
C PHE A 36 0.88 -18.61 -15.05
N ARG A 37 0.99 -19.78 -14.43
CA ARG A 37 0.77 -19.98 -12.99
C ARG A 37 2.07 -19.69 -12.26
N VAL A 38 2.14 -18.58 -11.53
CA VAL A 38 3.21 -18.37 -10.57
C VAL A 38 2.98 -19.34 -9.41
N PRO A 39 3.93 -20.24 -9.11
CA PRO A 39 3.78 -21.14 -7.97
C PRO A 39 3.59 -20.34 -6.68
N MET A 40 2.66 -20.77 -5.82
CA MET A 40 2.43 -20.18 -4.48
C MET A 40 3.74 -20.07 -3.68
N THR A 41 4.69 -20.99 -3.89
CA THR A 41 6.03 -20.96 -3.30
C THR A 41 6.88 -19.79 -3.79
N THR A 42 6.86 -19.47 -5.09
CA THR A 42 7.54 -18.29 -5.65
C THR A 42 6.93 -17.00 -5.12
N TYR A 43 5.59 -16.95 -5.04
CA TYR A 43 4.89 -15.81 -4.44
C TYR A 43 5.27 -15.63 -2.96
N LEU A 44 5.33 -16.71 -2.19
CA LEU A 44 5.75 -16.69 -0.78
C LEU A 44 7.20 -16.17 -0.62
N ILE A 45 8.13 -16.61 -1.47
CA ILE A 45 9.53 -16.12 -1.44
C ILE A 45 9.57 -14.60 -1.67
N VAL A 46 8.83 -14.08 -2.65
CA VAL A 46 8.76 -12.63 -2.93
C VAL A 46 8.14 -11.89 -1.75
N MET A 47 7.08 -12.41 -1.15
CA MET A 47 6.43 -11.79 0.01
C MET A 47 7.35 -11.73 1.23
N ILE A 48 8.12 -12.80 1.49
CA ILE A 48 9.13 -12.82 2.56
C ILE A 48 10.26 -11.82 2.26
N ALA A 49 10.74 -11.74 1.02
CA ALA A 49 11.77 -10.77 0.63
C ALA A 49 11.30 -9.31 0.84
N LEU A 50 10.07 -9.00 0.44
CA LEU A 50 9.47 -7.68 0.65
C LEU A 50 9.24 -7.38 2.13
N PHE A 51 8.86 -8.37 2.94
CA PHE A 51 8.74 -8.22 4.39
C PHE A 51 10.05 -7.77 5.03
N PHE A 52 11.18 -8.40 4.67
CA PHE A 52 12.49 -7.98 5.17
C PHE A 52 12.88 -6.59 4.69
N LEU A 53 12.63 -6.27 3.42
CA LEU A 53 12.90 -4.95 2.86
C LEU A 53 12.11 -3.86 3.61
N ASP A 54 10.82 -4.05 3.82
CA ASP A 54 9.97 -3.10 4.57
C ASP A 54 10.41 -2.97 6.03
N THR A 55 10.85 -4.07 6.64
CA THR A 55 11.39 -4.06 8.01
C THR A 55 12.66 -3.24 8.09
N ILE A 56 13.57 -3.40 7.13
CA ILE A 56 14.82 -2.63 7.05
C ILE A 56 14.48 -1.14 6.89
N ILE A 57 13.62 -0.79 5.92
CA ILE A 57 13.21 0.61 5.70
C ILE A 57 12.57 1.19 6.96
N PHE A 58 11.67 0.46 7.61
CA PHE A 58 11.06 0.87 8.87
C PHE A 58 12.11 1.22 9.93
N ILE A 59 13.06 0.33 10.19
CA ILE A 59 14.13 0.53 11.17
C ILE A 59 14.97 1.77 10.82
N PHE A 60 15.39 1.92 9.57
CA PHE A 60 16.19 3.07 9.13
C PHE A 60 15.45 4.40 9.29
N ILE A 61 14.19 4.48 8.88
CA ILE A 61 13.39 5.71 9.04
C ILE A 61 13.14 6.00 10.53
N GLN A 62 12.92 4.96 11.34
CA GLN A 62 12.75 5.11 12.78
C GLN A 62 14.02 5.61 13.46
N MET A 63 15.20 5.15 13.04
CA MET A 63 16.49 5.67 13.49
C MET A 63 16.65 7.15 13.11
N LEU A 64 16.32 7.54 11.86
CA LEU A 64 16.35 8.93 11.42
C LEU A 64 15.45 9.83 12.27
N TYR A 65 14.25 9.35 12.62
CA TYR A 65 13.36 10.07 13.54
C TYR A 65 13.90 10.11 14.98
N ALA A 66 14.56 9.06 15.45
CA ALA A 66 15.17 9.02 16.78
C ALA A 66 16.30 10.05 16.90
N SER A 67 17.10 10.22 15.84
CA SER A 67 18.15 11.24 15.74
C SER A 67 17.58 12.67 15.67
N ASP A 68 16.51 12.89 14.91
CA ASP A 68 15.84 14.20 14.81
C ASP A 68 14.34 14.11 15.09
N ARG A 69 13.97 14.28 16.37
CA ARG A 69 12.58 14.24 16.84
C ARG A 69 11.72 15.44 16.41
N SER A 70 12.33 16.44 15.74
CA SER A 70 11.58 17.56 15.18
C SER A 70 10.77 17.13 13.94
N ARG A 71 11.28 16.13 13.18
CA ARG A 71 10.68 15.63 11.93
C ARG A 71 9.62 14.56 12.18
N PHE A 72 8.50 14.92 12.82
CA PHE A 72 7.41 13.99 13.11
C PHE A 72 6.83 13.27 11.87
N SER A 73 6.97 13.85 10.66
CA SER A 73 6.58 13.17 9.43
C SER A 73 7.36 11.87 9.16
N LEU A 74 8.62 11.78 9.61
CA LEU A 74 9.41 10.55 9.47
C LEU A 74 8.83 9.42 10.32
N PHE A 75 8.34 9.74 11.51
CA PHE A 75 7.64 8.77 12.36
C PHE A 75 6.36 8.26 11.69
N ILE A 76 5.55 9.14 11.10
CA ILE A 76 4.33 8.69 10.39
C ILE A 76 4.69 7.83 9.18
N LEU A 77 5.76 8.20 8.46
CA LEU A 77 6.24 7.42 7.32
C LEU A 77 6.75 6.04 7.73
N SER A 78 7.49 5.92 8.83
CA SER A 78 7.93 4.61 9.34
C SER A 78 6.72 3.73 9.69
N LEU A 79 5.67 4.31 10.28
CA LEU A 79 4.43 3.59 10.55
C LEU A 79 3.71 3.06 9.29
N ALA A 80 3.89 3.69 8.13
CA ALA A 80 3.37 3.16 6.85
C ALA A 80 4.02 1.81 6.50
N PHE A 81 5.34 1.69 6.68
CA PHE A 81 6.06 0.43 6.47
C PHE A 81 5.71 -0.60 7.55
N LEU A 82 5.60 -0.18 8.82
CA LEU A 82 5.15 -1.06 9.90
C LEU A 82 3.74 -1.62 9.63
N SER A 83 2.84 -0.79 9.10
CA SER A 83 1.51 -1.24 8.67
C SER A 83 1.59 -2.31 7.59
N GLY A 84 2.49 -2.14 6.63
CA GLY A 84 2.74 -3.12 5.58
C GLY A 84 3.09 -4.50 6.14
N LEU A 85 3.94 -4.55 7.18
CA LEU A 85 4.38 -5.80 7.82
C LEU A 85 3.21 -6.62 8.39
N VAL A 86 2.19 -5.97 8.97
CA VAL A 86 1.01 -6.67 9.49
C VAL A 86 0.29 -7.42 8.37
N TYR A 87 0.09 -6.78 7.21
CA TYR A 87 -0.53 -7.42 6.04
C TYR A 87 0.33 -8.53 5.43
N PHE A 88 1.66 -8.37 5.44
CA PHE A 88 2.56 -9.44 5.02
C PHE A 88 2.42 -10.67 5.93
N ILE A 89 2.33 -10.49 7.25
CA ILE A 89 2.14 -11.59 8.20
C ILE A 89 0.82 -12.33 7.91
N GLU A 90 -0.30 -11.61 7.81
CA GLU A 90 -1.60 -12.20 7.47
C GLU A 90 -1.55 -12.97 6.14
N THR A 91 -0.93 -12.37 5.11
CA THR A 91 -0.82 -13.02 3.79
C THR A 91 0.05 -14.28 3.83
N ILE A 92 1.16 -14.26 4.58
CA ILE A 92 2.02 -15.44 4.77
C ILE A 92 1.25 -16.56 5.49
N ILE A 93 0.48 -16.22 6.52
CA ILE A 93 -0.37 -17.17 7.25
C ILE A 93 -1.38 -17.82 6.29
N VAL A 94 -2.12 -17.01 5.51
CA VAL A 94 -3.12 -17.51 4.54
C VAL A 94 -2.53 -18.51 3.55
N ILE A 95 -1.34 -18.20 3.00
CA ILE A 95 -0.65 -19.07 2.03
C ILE A 95 -0.23 -20.39 2.69
N GLN A 96 0.23 -20.34 3.94
CA GLN A 96 0.76 -21.51 4.66
C GLN A 96 -0.33 -22.40 5.28
N ILE A 97 -1.59 -21.93 5.41
CA ILE A 97 -2.68 -22.77 5.89
C ILE A 97 -2.87 -23.99 4.97
N PRO A 98 -2.88 -25.23 5.48
CA PRO A 98 -3.06 -26.43 4.66
C PRO A 98 -4.48 -26.50 4.06
N GLU A 99 -4.60 -26.96 2.82
CA GLU A 99 -5.89 -27.03 2.08
C GLU A 99 -6.92 -27.95 2.74
N HIS A 100 -6.45 -28.95 3.50
CA HIS A 100 -7.31 -29.88 4.25
C HIS A 100 -8.08 -29.23 5.41
N ALA A 101 -7.82 -27.95 5.73
CA ALA A 101 -8.54 -27.20 6.76
C ALA A 101 -9.87 -26.57 6.26
N GLY A 102 -10.34 -26.93 5.06
CA GLY A 102 -11.58 -26.39 4.47
C GLY A 102 -11.42 -25.07 3.71
N PHE A 103 -10.17 -24.60 3.51
CA PHE A 103 -9.85 -23.42 2.70
C PHE A 103 -9.54 -23.82 1.27
N THR A 104 -10.43 -23.49 0.33
CA THR A 104 -10.21 -23.73 -1.10
C THR A 104 -9.10 -22.84 -1.64
N GLN A 105 -8.42 -23.27 -2.71
CA GLN A 105 -7.39 -22.47 -3.37
C GLN A 105 -7.93 -21.10 -3.85
N ALA A 106 -9.20 -21.05 -4.27
CA ALA A 106 -9.87 -19.80 -4.65
C ALA A 106 -10.05 -18.84 -3.46
N ALA A 107 -10.42 -19.35 -2.29
CA ALA A 107 -10.54 -18.53 -1.07
C ALA A 107 -9.19 -17.94 -0.66
N LYS A 108 -8.11 -18.73 -0.72
CA LYS A 108 -6.75 -18.23 -0.44
C LYS A 108 -6.32 -17.11 -1.39
N THR A 109 -6.61 -17.26 -2.69
CA THR A 109 -6.32 -16.23 -3.69
C THR A 109 -7.14 -14.96 -3.43
N ASN A 110 -8.42 -15.09 -3.10
CA ASN A 110 -9.26 -13.95 -2.75
C ASN A 110 -8.74 -13.22 -1.50
N ASP A 111 -8.48 -13.94 -0.42
CA ASP A 111 -8.00 -13.35 0.84
C ASP A 111 -6.65 -12.65 0.66
N THR A 112 -5.76 -13.24 -0.13
CA THR A 112 -4.48 -12.61 -0.53
C THR A 112 -4.72 -11.29 -1.27
N ALA A 113 -5.71 -11.24 -2.17
CA ALA A 113 -6.08 -10.01 -2.88
C ALA A 113 -6.70 -8.96 -1.94
N VAL A 114 -7.55 -9.37 -0.98
CA VAL A 114 -8.10 -8.49 0.07
C VAL A 114 -6.98 -7.88 0.91
N PHE A 115 -6.08 -8.69 1.45
CA PHE A 115 -4.97 -8.19 2.25
C PHE A 115 -4.04 -7.27 1.46
N TYR A 116 -3.75 -7.61 0.19
CA TYR A 116 -3.00 -6.72 -0.70
C TYR A 116 -3.71 -5.37 -0.89
N PHE A 117 -5.00 -5.37 -1.19
CA PHE A 117 -5.77 -4.15 -1.46
C PHE A 117 -5.77 -3.23 -0.23
N PHE A 118 -6.08 -3.77 0.95
CA PHE A 118 -6.06 -3.00 2.19
C PHE A 118 -4.65 -2.53 2.58
N ARG A 119 -3.61 -3.32 2.29
CA ARG A 119 -2.22 -2.89 2.45
C ARG A 119 -1.93 -1.64 1.63
N GLN A 120 -2.32 -1.61 0.35
CA GLN A 120 -2.12 -0.44 -0.51
C GLN A 120 -2.89 0.78 0.01
N LEU A 121 -4.14 0.61 0.43
CA LEU A 121 -4.94 1.70 1.00
C LEU A 121 -4.31 2.29 2.26
N SER A 122 -3.93 1.43 3.21
CA SER A 122 -3.27 1.85 4.45
C SER A 122 -1.98 2.61 4.17
N PHE A 123 -1.18 2.11 3.22
CA PHE A 123 0.07 2.77 2.83
C PHE A 123 -0.17 4.14 2.18
N ILE A 124 -1.11 4.25 1.25
CA ILE A 124 -1.48 5.52 0.59
C ILE A 124 -1.92 6.56 1.61
N VAL A 125 -2.80 6.19 2.55
CA VAL A 125 -3.33 7.11 3.59
C VAL A 125 -2.21 7.58 4.52
N LEU A 126 -1.37 6.67 5.01
CA LEU A 126 -0.27 7.01 5.92
C LEU A 126 0.79 7.86 5.22
N LEU A 127 1.11 7.57 3.96
CA LEU A 127 2.05 8.36 3.17
C LEU A 127 1.51 9.77 2.90
N ALA A 128 0.22 9.90 2.53
CA ALA A 128 -0.42 11.22 2.37
C ALA A 128 -0.37 12.03 3.67
N LEU A 129 -0.64 11.39 4.80
CA LEU A 129 -0.61 12.02 6.11
C LEU A 129 0.82 12.44 6.49
N ALA A 130 1.83 11.61 6.24
CA ALA A 130 3.23 11.94 6.48
C ALA A 130 3.65 13.20 5.71
N VAL A 131 3.27 13.30 4.44
CA VAL A 131 3.55 14.46 3.59
C VAL A 131 2.82 15.71 4.10
N ARG A 132 1.54 15.58 4.48
CA ARG A 132 0.75 16.69 5.05
C ARG A 132 1.38 17.22 6.33
N VAL A 133 1.73 16.33 7.25
CA VAL A 133 2.36 16.66 8.53
C VAL A 133 3.74 17.28 8.31
N GLY A 134 4.52 16.77 7.36
CA GLY A 134 5.81 17.37 7.00
C GLY A 134 5.65 18.84 6.58
N LYS A 135 4.62 19.15 5.77
CA LYS A 135 4.32 20.53 5.36
C LYS A 135 3.91 21.44 6.53
N ILE A 136 3.05 20.94 7.43
CA ILE A 136 2.58 21.68 8.61
C ILE A 136 3.76 21.96 9.55
N THR A 137 4.58 20.94 9.81
CA THR A 137 5.72 21.03 10.72
C THR A 137 6.78 22.02 10.24
N ARG A 138 6.98 22.13 8.92
CA ARG A 138 7.86 23.16 8.32
C ARG A 138 7.39 24.59 8.59
N ARG A 139 6.09 24.83 8.73
CA ARG A 139 5.52 26.16 9.01
C ARG A 139 5.51 26.48 10.50
N SER A 140 5.24 25.48 11.33
CA SER A 140 5.20 25.62 12.78
C SER A 140 5.43 24.25 13.42
N PRO A 141 6.30 24.14 14.44
CA PRO A 141 6.49 22.87 15.14
C PRO A 141 5.19 22.40 15.79
N LEU A 142 4.88 21.10 15.67
CA LEU A 142 3.71 20.52 16.33
C LEU A 142 3.88 20.54 17.85
N ARG A 143 2.84 21.00 18.54
CA ARG A 143 2.74 20.92 20.00
C ARG A 143 2.74 19.46 20.45
N PHE A 144 3.42 19.17 21.56
CA PHE A 144 3.57 17.81 22.11
C PHE A 144 2.23 17.07 22.28
N ARG A 145 1.19 17.74 22.79
CA ARG A 145 -0.17 17.15 22.93
C ARG A 145 -0.74 16.68 21.59
N ASN A 146 -0.51 17.42 20.52
CA ASN A 146 -0.98 17.06 19.18
C ASN A 146 -0.17 15.88 18.62
N LYS A 147 1.14 15.81 18.91
CA LYS A 147 1.96 14.63 18.55
C LYS A 147 1.43 13.37 19.21
N ILE A 148 1.15 13.41 20.53
CA ILE A 148 0.57 12.27 21.25
C ILE A 148 -0.78 11.86 20.66
N SER A 149 -1.69 12.82 20.47
CA SER A 149 -3.01 12.54 19.91
C SER A 149 -2.94 11.92 18.51
N MET A 150 -2.05 12.43 17.65
CA MET A 150 -1.84 11.86 16.32
C MET A 150 -1.20 10.47 16.38
N THR A 151 -0.20 10.25 17.23
CA THR A 151 0.40 8.92 17.42
C THR A 151 -0.65 7.91 17.87
N LEU A 152 -1.52 8.28 18.82
CA LEU A 152 -2.55 7.39 19.33
C LEU A 152 -3.59 7.05 18.26
N ALA A 153 -4.01 8.04 17.46
CA ALA A 153 -4.90 7.82 16.31
C ALA A 153 -4.25 6.93 15.24
N LEU A 154 -2.96 7.10 14.98
CA LEU A 154 -2.19 6.28 14.05
C LEU A 154 -2.06 4.83 14.51
N MET A 155 -1.76 4.61 15.80
CA MET A 155 -1.75 3.27 16.40
C MET A 155 -3.11 2.59 16.33
N MET A 156 -4.19 3.34 16.58
CA MET A 156 -5.54 2.82 16.44
C MET A 156 -5.84 2.41 14.99
N THR A 157 -5.47 3.25 14.02
CA THR A 157 -5.65 2.97 12.58
C THR A 157 -4.85 1.73 12.17
N LEU A 158 -3.61 1.60 12.68
CA LEU A 158 -2.70 0.47 12.42
C LEU A 158 -3.31 -0.87 12.85
N VAL A 159 -4.19 -0.89 13.84
CA VAL A 159 -4.85 -2.11 14.33
C VAL A 159 -6.21 -2.31 13.65
N MET A 160 -7.01 -1.25 13.52
CA MET A 160 -8.38 -1.32 13.00
C MET A 160 -8.42 -1.74 11.52
N PHE A 161 -7.50 -1.24 10.69
CA PHE A 161 -7.50 -1.54 9.25
C PHE A 161 -7.14 -3.01 8.94
N PRO A 162 -6.12 -3.61 9.59
CA PRO A 162 -5.88 -5.05 9.48
C PRO A 162 -7.01 -5.90 10.05
N MET A 163 -7.61 -5.53 11.19
CA MET A 163 -8.78 -6.24 11.72
C MET A 163 -9.95 -6.22 10.74
N LEU A 164 -10.22 -5.07 10.11
CA LEU A 164 -11.27 -4.96 9.10
C LEU A 164 -10.98 -5.86 7.89
N ALA A 165 -9.73 -5.90 7.42
CA ALA A 165 -9.33 -6.78 6.32
C ALA A 165 -9.48 -8.26 6.67
N HIS A 166 -9.13 -8.66 7.90
CA HIS A 166 -9.32 -10.02 8.40
C HIS A 166 -10.82 -10.35 8.55
N TYR A 167 -11.64 -9.40 8.96
CA TYR A 167 -13.09 -9.59 9.09
C TYR A 167 -13.82 -9.69 7.74
N LEU A 168 -13.33 -8.96 6.72
CA LEU A 168 -13.84 -8.99 5.34
C LEU A 168 -13.24 -10.13 4.50
N SER A 169 -12.26 -10.85 5.04
CA SER A 169 -11.68 -12.06 4.47
C SER A 169 -12.62 -13.26 4.67
N SER A 170 -12.35 -14.37 3.99
CA SER A 170 -13.20 -15.59 3.96
C SER A 170 -13.43 -16.25 5.34
N TYR A 171 -12.81 -15.73 6.40
CA TYR A 171 -13.07 -16.10 7.79
C TYR A 171 -14.52 -15.85 8.24
N HIS A 172 -15.25 -14.92 7.61
CA HIS A 172 -16.67 -14.65 7.92
C HIS A 172 -17.57 -14.69 6.67
N PRO A 173 -18.26 -15.82 6.38
CA PRO A 173 -19.00 -16.04 5.13
C PRO A 173 -20.16 -15.07 4.86
N ALA A 174 -20.61 -14.31 5.86
CA ALA A 174 -21.70 -13.35 5.70
C ALA A 174 -21.26 -11.98 5.15
N TRP A 175 -19.96 -11.65 5.21
CA TRP A 175 -19.43 -10.32 4.87
C TRP A 175 -18.14 -10.39 4.03
N THR A 176 -17.95 -11.48 3.29
CA THR A 176 -16.73 -11.70 2.49
C THR A 176 -16.66 -10.72 1.32
N LEU A 177 -15.54 -10.02 1.21
CA LEU A 177 -15.26 -9.17 0.06
C LEU A 177 -14.65 -10.04 -1.05
N THR A 178 -15.41 -10.28 -2.11
CA THR A 178 -14.93 -11.04 -3.27
C THR A 178 -14.23 -10.11 -4.25
N ILE A 179 -12.93 -9.96 -4.08
CA ILE A 179 -12.04 -9.19 -4.96
C ILE A 179 -11.51 -10.06 -6.11
N ALA A 180 -11.25 -11.33 -5.85
CA ALA A 180 -10.94 -12.31 -6.88
C ALA A 180 -12.07 -13.34 -6.94
N ALA A 181 -12.80 -13.36 -8.05
CA ALA A 181 -13.93 -14.25 -8.26
C ALA A 181 -13.58 -15.35 -9.26
N TYR A 182 -14.24 -16.50 -9.11
CA TYR A 182 -14.21 -17.57 -10.09
C TYR A 182 -15.25 -17.22 -11.16
N GLU A 183 -14.82 -16.86 -12.36
CA GLU A 183 -15.72 -16.64 -13.51
C GLU A 183 -15.79 -17.94 -14.31
N ASP A 184 -16.98 -18.42 -14.68
CA ASP A 184 -17.15 -19.72 -15.34
C ASP A 184 -16.38 -19.88 -16.67
N GLU A 185 -16.01 -18.76 -17.32
CA GLU A 185 -15.16 -18.75 -18.53
C GLU A 185 -13.64 -18.89 -18.24
N HIS A 186 -13.23 -18.62 -17.00
CA HIS A 186 -11.86 -18.73 -16.53
C HIS A 186 -11.82 -19.76 -15.41
N HIS A 187 -11.32 -20.97 -15.67
CA HIS A 187 -11.19 -22.07 -14.69
C HIS A 187 -10.25 -21.77 -13.48
N TYR A 188 -10.06 -20.50 -13.12
CA TYR A 188 -9.19 -19.99 -12.08
C TYR A 188 -9.69 -18.62 -11.57
N PRO A 189 -9.42 -18.26 -10.30
CA PRO A 189 -9.82 -16.98 -9.73
C PRO A 189 -9.03 -15.83 -10.38
N VAL A 190 -9.74 -14.89 -10.99
CA VAL A 190 -9.16 -13.68 -11.61
C VAL A 190 -9.44 -12.48 -10.72
N TRP A 191 -8.45 -11.60 -10.56
CA TRP A 191 -8.62 -10.36 -9.83
C TRP A 191 -9.50 -9.40 -10.63
N ASP A 192 -10.60 -8.92 -10.05
CA ASP A 192 -11.48 -7.96 -10.70
C ASP A 192 -10.71 -6.64 -11.00
N ILE A 193 -10.64 -6.34 -12.30
CA ILE A 193 -9.93 -5.19 -12.87
C ILE A 193 -10.39 -3.85 -12.30
N ARG A 194 -11.63 -3.77 -11.79
CA ARG A 194 -12.17 -2.56 -11.14
C ARG A 194 -11.34 -2.17 -9.93
N TYR A 195 -10.95 -3.14 -9.09
CA TYR A 195 -10.14 -2.88 -7.90
C TYR A 195 -8.71 -2.45 -8.27
N VAL A 196 -8.15 -3.07 -9.32
CA VAL A 196 -6.85 -2.68 -9.86
C VAL A 196 -6.88 -1.22 -10.36
N ASN A 197 -7.92 -0.85 -11.11
CA ASN A 197 -8.10 0.52 -11.60
C ASN A 197 -8.29 1.54 -10.46
N VAL A 198 -9.02 1.18 -9.40
CA VAL A 198 -9.15 2.01 -8.19
C VAL A 198 -7.79 2.23 -7.52
N LEU A 199 -6.97 1.18 -7.38
CA LEU A 199 -5.63 1.32 -6.82
C LEU A 199 -4.74 2.23 -7.68
N ILE A 200 -4.76 2.05 -9.00
CA ILE A 200 -4.01 2.91 -9.94
C ILE A 200 -4.44 4.37 -9.78
N LEU A 201 -5.75 4.63 -9.70
CA LEU A 201 -6.28 5.98 -9.53
C LEU A 201 -5.85 6.59 -8.18
N LEU A 202 -5.90 5.83 -7.09
CA LEU A 202 -5.49 6.31 -5.77
C LEU A 202 -3.99 6.61 -5.69
N TRP A 203 -3.15 5.74 -6.25
CA TRP A 203 -1.71 5.99 -6.35
C TRP A 203 -1.40 7.20 -7.24
N SER A 204 -2.15 7.39 -8.33
CA SER A 204 -2.04 8.56 -9.21
C SER A 204 -2.41 9.85 -8.47
N ALA A 205 -3.54 9.84 -7.76
CA ALA A 205 -3.99 10.97 -6.95
C ALA A 205 -2.97 11.30 -5.85
N LEU A 206 -2.38 10.29 -5.21
CA LEU A 206 -1.33 10.46 -4.22
C LEU A 206 -0.08 11.10 -4.83
N LEU A 207 0.37 10.62 -6.00
CA LEU A 207 1.52 11.20 -6.69
C LEU A 207 1.27 12.68 -7.02
N CYS A 208 0.11 13.01 -7.58
CA CYS A 208 -0.29 14.40 -7.84
C CYS A 208 -0.31 15.24 -6.55
N TYR A 209 -0.81 14.68 -5.45
CA TYR A 209 -0.82 15.33 -4.14
C TYR A 209 0.60 15.59 -3.62
N MET A 210 1.49 14.59 -3.69
CA MET A 210 2.87 14.71 -3.25
C MET A 210 3.62 15.79 -4.03
N ILE A 211 3.48 15.81 -5.36
CA ILE A 211 4.07 16.84 -6.22
C ILE A 211 3.53 18.22 -5.83
N SER A 212 2.21 18.36 -5.67
CA SER A 212 1.56 19.63 -5.32
C SER A 212 1.98 20.16 -3.95
N VAL A 213 2.22 19.27 -2.98
CA VAL A 213 2.61 19.65 -1.61
C VAL A 213 4.10 19.93 -1.49
N THR A 214 4.94 19.08 -2.06
CA THR A 214 6.40 19.20 -1.97
C THR A 214 6.97 20.20 -2.96
N ARG A 215 6.23 20.54 -4.04
CA ARG A 215 6.69 21.37 -5.17
C ARG A 215 8.05 20.93 -5.72
N LEU A 216 8.36 19.63 -5.57
CA LEU A 216 9.66 19.04 -5.91
C LEU A 216 10.85 19.74 -5.22
N ALA A 217 10.61 20.57 -4.20
CA ALA A 217 11.65 21.21 -3.41
C ALA A 217 12.25 20.17 -2.47
N SER A 218 13.51 19.84 -2.73
CA SER A 218 14.33 18.74 -2.19
C SER A 218 14.50 18.65 -0.66
N GLY A 219 13.79 19.43 0.14
CA GLY A 219 13.99 19.43 1.60
C GLY A 219 13.47 18.17 2.34
N ILE A 220 13.03 17.12 1.65
CA ILE A 220 12.76 15.81 2.28
C ILE A 220 14.04 14.95 2.28
N TRP A 221 14.92 15.18 1.30
CA TRP A 221 16.18 14.46 1.07
C TRP A 221 17.44 15.28 1.39
N ASN A 222 17.28 16.54 1.83
CA ASN A 222 18.34 17.32 2.49
C ASN A 222 18.24 17.17 4.00
#